data_AF-A0A845EY21-F1
#
_entry.id   AF-A0A845EY21-F1
#
_cell.length_a   1.000
_cell.length_b   1.000
_cell.length_c   1.000
_cell.angle_alpha   90.00
_cell.angle_beta   90.00
_cell.angle_gamma   90.00
#
_symmetry.space_group_name_H-M   'P 1'
#
loop_
_entity.id
_entity.type
_entity.pdbx_description
1 polymer ?
#
loop_
_entity_poly.entity_id
_entity_poly.type
_entity_poly.pdbx_seq_one_letter_code
_entity_poly.pdbx_strand_id
1 'polypeptide(L)'
;MQKNIIIYDLIFYIIFPILIFNVLQDYIGDYYAMLISSIPGVIYSSIRFVMLKKVNFFGVFIITNLAIGTLIDVLSGSAIQLLWNNIYYSYFVGGFFILSVVIKKPIFLYFSLDFVEMQGQGRDKMKELFYQRKILLIFNLITLGFAFRDILLATIKIWLVSEYGVDAFDKGIVIRQLLSWTLTGISIYGFIYISKLLNSTDDQTKEESI
;
A
#
# COMPACT_ATOMS: atom_id res chain seq x y z
N MET A 1 -19.39 7.52 7.94
CA MET A 1 -18.30 8.10 7.11
C MET A 1 -17.69 7.12 6.08
N GLN A 2 -18.31 5.98 5.74
CA GLN A 2 -17.66 4.97 4.87
C GLN A 2 -17.98 5.08 3.36
N LYS A 3 -19.06 5.76 2.96
CA LYS A 3 -19.54 5.72 1.56
C LYS A 3 -18.71 6.55 0.56
N ASN A 4 -17.88 7.49 1.04
CA ASN A 4 -17.16 8.44 0.18
C ASN A 4 -15.63 8.27 0.22
N ILE A 5 -15.09 7.23 0.86
CA ILE A 5 -13.63 7.04 1.01
C ILE A 5 -12.92 7.00 -0.35
N ILE A 6 -13.50 6.29 -1.31
CA ILE A 6 -12.97 6.18 -2.68
C ILE A 6 -12.92 7.56 -3.36
N ILE A 7 -13.91 8.41 -3.10
CA ILE A 7 -13.99 9.77 -3.65
C ILE A 7 -12.89 10.65 -3.03
N TYR A 8 -12.70 10.58 -1.71
CA TYR A 8 -11.62 11.31 -1.05
C TYR A 8 -10.25 10.83 -1.52
N ASP A 9 -10.02 9.53 -1.66
CA ASP A 9 -8.76 8.99 -2.19
C ASP A 9 -8.49 9.49 -3.62
N LEU A 10 -9.50 9.52 -4.48
CA LEU A 10 -9.38 10.07 -5.83
C LEU A 10 -9.00 11.56 -5.81
N ILE A 11 -9.64 12.34 -4.94
CA ILE A 11 -9.37 13.77 -4.82
C ILE A 11 -7.94 14.03 -4.32
N PHE A 12 -7.53 13.39 -3.23
CA PHE A 12 -6.25 13.66 -2.58
C PHE A 12 -5.04 13.04 -3.29
N TYR A 13 -5.20 11.94 -4.03
CA TYR A 13 -4.08 11.25 -4.68
C TYR A 13 -4.02 11.38 -6.20
N ILE A 14 -5.05 11.94 -6.84
CA ILE A 14 -5.06 12.18 -8.30
C ILE A 14 -5.39 13.63 -8.61
N ILE A 15 -6.57 14.12 -8.19
CA ILE A 15 -7.06 15.43 -8.62
C ILE A 15 -6.14 16.55 -8.10
N PHE A 16 -5.87 16.57 -6.80
CA PHE A 16 -4.98 17.58 -6.22
C PHE A 16 -3.56 17.51 -6.76
N PRO A 17 -2.89 16.34 -6.83
CA PRO A 17 -1.53 16.29 -7.35
C PRO A 17 -1.42 16.80 -8.79
N ILE A 18 -2.32 16.39 -9.69
CA ILE A 18 -2.31 16.82 -11.10
C ILE A 18 -2.57 18.32 -11.21
N LEU A 19 -3.57 18.83 -10.50
CA LEU A 19 -3.90 20.26 -10.52
C LEU A 19 -2.74 21.12 -9.99
N ILE A 20 -2.17 20.73 -8.84
CA ILE A 20 -1.06 21.46 -8.22
C ILE A 20 0.16 21.40 -9.14
N PHE A 21 0.49 20.22 -9.69
CA PHE A 21 1.63 20.09 -10.60
C PHE A 21 1.47 21.00 -11.82
N ASN A 22 0.38 20.86 -12.59
CA ASN A 22 0.17 21.65 -13.82
C ASN A 22 0.10 23.16 -13.55
N VAL A 23 -0.46 23.60 -12.42
CA VAL A 23 -0.54 25.03 -12.10
C VAL A 23 0.81 25.57 -11.61
N LEU A 24 1.55 24.82 -10.79
CA LEU A 24 2.78 25.34 -10.16
C LEU A 24 4.03 25.10 -11.01
N GLN A 25 4.02 24.14 -11.94
CA GLN A 25 5.17 23.79 -12.77
C GLN A 25 5.77 25.01 -13.46
N ASP A 26 4.92 25.85 -14.07
CA ASP A 26 5.34 27.05 -14.79
C ASP A 26 5.92 28.16 -13.90
N TYR A 27 5.62 28.16 -12.59
CA TYR A 27 6.03 29.24 -11.68
C TYR A 27 7.25 28.90 -10.82
N ILE A 28 7.35 27.64 -10.36
CA ILE A 28 8.37 27.24 -9.37
C ILE A 28 9.26 26.08 -9.85
N GLY A 29 9.03 25.59 -11.08
CA GLY A 29 9.77 24.49 -11.68
C GLY A 29 9.32 23.11 -11.19
N ASP A 30 9.65 22.09 -11.99
CA ASP A 30 9.09 20.74 -11.85
C ASP A 30 9.34 20.10 -10.47
N TYR A 31 10.55 20.28 -9.92
CA TYR A 31 10.94 19.64 -8.66
C TYR A 31 10.10 20.11 -7.49
N TYR A 32 9.94 21.43 -7.33
CA TYR A 32 9.16 21.99 -6.23
C TYR A 32 7.65 21.81 -6.45
N ALA A 33 7.19 21.84 -7.72
CA ALA A 33 5.81 21.53 -8.06
C ALA A 33 5.45 20.08 -7.65
N MET A 34 6.33 19.10 -7.93
CA MET A 34 6.14 17.71 -7.51
C MET A 34 6.07 17.58 -5.98
N LEU A 35 6.98 18.22 -5.23
CA LEU A 35 6.98 18.16 -3.77
C LEU A 35 5.69 18.73 -3.17
N ILE A 36 5.25 19.91 -3.64
CA ILE A 36 4.04 20.55 -3.13
C ILE A 36 2.79 19.72 -3.47
N SER A 37 2.77 19.10 -4.65
CA SER A 37 1.67 18.23 -5.10
C SER A 37 1.46 17.00 -4.19
N SER A 38 2.51 16.55 -3.49
CA SER A 38 2.46 15.43 -2.55
C SER A 38 1.91 15.81 -1.17
N ILE A 39 1.95 17.10 -0.80
CA ILE A 39 1.53 17.58 0.54
C ILE A 39 0.10 17.19 0.90
N PRO A 40 -0.93 17.37 0.03
CA PRO A 40 -2.30 16.98 0.35
C PRO A 40 -2.42 15.49 0.68
N GLY A 41 -1.73 14.61 -0.05
CA GLY A 41 -1.74 13.17 0.18
C GLY A 41 -1.08 12.78 1.50
N VAL A 42 0.04 13.42 1.85
CA VAL A 42 0.75 13.20 3.13
C VAL A 42 -0.12 13.64 4.31
N ILE A 43 -0.77 14.80 4.23
CA ILE A 43 -1.68 15.30 5.27
C ILE A 43 -2.86 14.34 5.44
N TYR A 44 -3.49 13.95 4.33
CA TYR A 44 -4.63 13.03 4.35
C TYR A 44 -4.27 11.68 4.99
N SER A 45 -3.13 11.09 4.58
CA SER A 45 -2.59 9.86 5.16
C SER A 45 -2.38 9.97 6.67
N SER A 46 -1.76 11.08 7.09
CA SER A 46 -1.43 11.32 8.50
C SER A 46 -2.68 11.48 9.36
N ILE A 47 -3.66 12.26 8.90
CA ILE A 47 -4.95 12.41 9.60
C ILE A 47 -5.64 11.06 9.75
N ARG A 48 -5.70 10.28 8.66
CA ARG A 48 -6.34 8.96 8.68
C ARG A 48 -5.66 8.02 9.67
N PHE A 49 -4.33 8.06 9.73
CA PHE A 49 -3.56 7.30 10.71
C PHE A 49 -3.88 7.71 12.15
N VAL A 50 -3.87 9.01 12.45
CA VAL A 50 -4.20 9.53 13.80
C VAL A 50 -5.62 9.14 14.21
N MET A 51 -6.57 9.12 13.28
CA MET A 51 -7.94 8.69 13.54
C MET A 51 -8.07 7.18 13.88
N LEU A 52 -7.17 6.34 13.37
CA LEU A 52 -7.13 4.90 13.67
C LEU A 52 -6.59 4.60 15.09
N LYS A 53 -5.98 5.59 15.76
CA LYS A 53 -5.67 5.65 17.21
C LYS A 53 -4.95 4.43 17.84
N LYS A 54 -4.29 3.56 17.08
CA LYS A 54 -3.45 2.48 17.65
C LYS A 54 -2.15 2.27 16.88
N VAL A 55 -1.04 2.24 17.63
CA VAL A 55 0.31 1.94 17.15
C VAL A 55 0.47 0.42 17.10
N ASN A 56 -0.01 -0.17 16.01
CA ASN A 56 0.19 -1.59 15.69
C ASN A 56 1.23 -1.72 14.56
N PHE A 57 1.60 -2.95 14.20
CA PHE A 57 2.63 -3.20 13.18
C PHE A 57 2.27 -2.58 11.82
N PHE A 58 1.01 -2.70 11.40
CA PHE A 58 0.48 -2.05 10.20
C PHE A 58 0.63 -0.53 10.26
N GLY A 59 0.30 0.07 11.40
CA GLY A 59 0.43 1.50 11.63
C GLY A 59 1.86 2.01 11.54
N VAL A 60 2.79 1.31 12.21
CA VAL A 60 4.22 1.61 12.13
C VAL A 60 4.71 1.49 10.69
N PHE A 61 4.32 0.43 9.98
CA PHE A 61 4.70 0.24 8.57
C PHE A 61 4.26 1.42 7.69
N ILE A 62 3.00 1.87 7.81
CA ILE A 62 2.49 3.01 7.06
C ILE A 62 3.30 4.28 7.35
N ILE A 63 3.49 4.61 8.63
CA ILE A 63 4.19 5.85 9.01
C ILE A 63 5.66 5.81 8.61
N THR A 64 6.34 4.67 8.78
CA THR A 64 7.72 4.51 8.33
C THR A 64 7.82 4.65 6.81
N ASN A 65 6.92 4.04 6.04
CA ASN A 65 6.92 4.13 4.59
C ASN A 65 6.63 5.58 4.12
N LEU A 66 5.69 6.27 4.76
CA LEU A 66 5.36 7.66 4.48
C LEU A 66 6.54 8.59 4.81
N ALA A 67 7.18 8.40 5.96
CA ALA A 67 8.32 9.19 6.39
C ALA A 67 9.53 8.99 5.47
N ILE A 68 9.90 7.74 5.18
CA ILE A 68 11.02 7.43 4.29
C ILE A 68 10.75 7.97 2.88
N GLY A 69 9.55 7.77 2.32
CA GLY A 69 9.18 8.31 1.01
C GLY A 69 9.29 9.84 0.95
N THR A 70 8.73 10.53 1.95
CA THR A 70 8.81 12.00 2.04
C THR A 70 10.25 12.49 2.16
N LEU A 71 11.08 11.82 2.97
CA LEU A 71 12.50 12.15 3.11
C LEU A 71 13.25 11.94 1.80
N ILE A 72 13.02 10.83 1.12
CA ILE A 72 13.59 10.55 -0.20
C ILE A 72 13.23 11.66 -1.17
N ASP A 73 11.95 12.06 -1.23
CA ASP A 73 11.48 13.10 -2.13
C ASP A 73 12.18 14.44 -1.85
N VAL A 74 12.19 14.90 -0.59
CA VAL A 74 12.80 16.18 -0.18
C VAL A 74 14.31 16.21 -0.40
N LEU A 75 14.98 15.06 -0.26
CA LEU A 75 16.44 14.94 -0.40
C LEU A 75 16.88 14.66 -1.85
N SER A 76 15.96 14.59 -2.81
CA SER A 76 16.29 14.21 -4.19
C SER A 76 17.02 15.30 -4.98
N GLY A 77 16.85 16.57 -4.65
CA GLY A 77 17.58 17.70 -5.23
C GLY A 77 17.23 18.05 -6.70
N SER A 78 16.54 17.17 -7.43
CA SER A 78 15.98 17.43 -8.76
C SER A 78 14.78 16.53 -9.05
N ALA A 79 13.93 16.93 -9.99
CA ALA A 79 12.73 16.17 -10.37
C ALA A 79 13.08 14.79 -10.92
N ILE A 80 14.10 14.69 -11.79
CA ILE A 80 14.51 13.41 -12.37
C ILE A 80 15.06 12.45 -11.30
N GLN A 81 15.86 12.97 -10.37
CA GLN A 81 16.39 12.17 -9.26
C GLN A 81 15.26 11.71 -8.33
N LEU A 82 14.25 12.55 -8.09
CA LEU A 82 13.06 12.17 -7.31
C LEU A 82 12.35 10.98 -7.94
N LEU A 83 12.14 10.99 -9.26
CA LEU A 83 11.51 9.89 -9.97
C LEU A 83 12.33 8.59 -9.86
N TRP A 84 13.64 8.65 -10.06
CA TRP A 84 14.53 7.49 -9.91
C TRP A 84 14.59 6.96 -8.49
N ASN A 85 14.68 7.84 -7.48
CA ASN A 85 14.68 7.44 -6.09
C ASN A 85 13.38 6.72 -5.72
N ASN A 86 12.24 7.20 -6.23
CA ASN A 86 10.94 6.54 -6.06
C ASN A 86 10.88 5.16 -6.72
N ILE A 87 11.52 4.99 -7.89
CA ILE A 87 11.65 3.69 -8.56
C ILE A 87 12.46 2.72 -7.69
N TYR A 88 13.63 3.13 -7.22
CA TYR A 88 14.48 2.29 -6.35
C TYR A 88 13.77 1.93 -5.04
N TYR A 89 13.08 2.89 -4.43
CA TYR A 89 12.32 2.65 -3.22
C TYR A 89 11.17 1.65 -3.45
N SER A 90 10.49 1.73 -4.59
CA SER A 90 9.43 0.76 -4.95
C SER A 90 9.98 -0.67 -5.08
N TYR A 91 11.16 -0.84 -5.70
CA TYR A 91 11.83 -2.15 -5.73
C TYR A 91 12.25 -2.63 -4.34
N PHE A 92 12.75 -1.73 -3.48
CA PHE A 92 13.10 -2.06 -2.11
C PHE A 92 11.89 -2.58 -1.33
N VAL A 93 10.75 -1.89 -1.41
CA VAL A 93 9.49 -2.31 -0.75
C VAL A 93 8.98 -3.63 -1.33
N GLY A 94 8.97 -3.80 -2.65
CA GLY A 94 8.60 -5.05 -3.29
C GLY A 94 9.51 -6.23 -2.88
N GLY A 95 10.82 -5.98 -2.82
CA GLY A 95 11.81 -6.93 -2.31
C GLY A 95 11.59 -7.28 -0.83
N PHE A 96 11.23 -6.31 0.00
CA PHE A 96 10.88 -6.53 1.40
C PHE A 96 9.64 -7.42 1.56
N PHE A 97 8.62 -7.24 0.70
CA PHE A 97 7.46 -8.13 0.67
C PHE A 97 7.83 -9.56 0.25
N ILE A 98 8.64 -9.73 -0.80
CA ILE A 98 9.13 -11.07 -1.21
C ILE A 98 9.92 -11.71 -0.07
N LEU A 99 10.84 -10.97 0.54
CA LEU A 99 11.65 -11.45 1.65
C LEU A 99 10.77 -11.92 2.81
N SER A 100 9.71 -11.18 3.13
CA SER A 100 8.77 -11.56 4.20
C SER A 100 8.11 -12.93 3.95
N VAL A 101 7.79 -13.23 2.69
CA VAL A 101 7.24 -14.53 2.27
C VAL A 101 8.31 -15.62 2.36
N VAL A 102 9.54 -15.34 1.93
CA VAL A 102 10.68 -16.28 1.98
C VAL A 102 10.99 -16.70 3.42
N ILE A 103 10.94 -15.78 4.37
CA ILE A 103 11.13 -16.08 5.81
C ILE A 103 9.87 -16.66 6.48
N LYS A 104 8.84 -17.03 5.69
CA LYS A 104 7.55 -17.60 6.13
C LYS A 104 6.76 -16.69 7.09
N LYS A 105 6.96 -15.37 6.98
CA LYS A 105 6.29 -14.34 7.79
C LYS A 105 5.69 -13.28 6.86
N PRO A 106 4.71 -13.64 5.99
CA PRO A 106 4.11 -12.71 5.05
C PRO A 106 3.57 -11.49 5.78
N ILE A 107 3.98 -10.29 5.37
CA ILE A 107 3.63 -9.03 6.06
C ILE A 107 2.12 -8.81 6.15
N PHE A 108 1.35 -9.20 5.12
CA PHE A 108 -0.10 -9.06 5.14
C PHE A 108 -0.79 -9.93 6.20
N LEU A 109 -0.16 -11.04 6.64
CA LEU A 109 -0.66 -11.80 7.78
C LEU A 109 -0.63 -10.96 9.05
N TYR A 110 0.46 -10.23 9.29
CA TYR A 110 0.59 -9.36 10.45
C TYR A 110 -0.33 -8.15 10.38
N PHE A 111 -0.55 -7.59 9.20
CA PHE A 111 -1.55 -6.54 9.00
C PHE A 111 -2.95 -7.04 9.34
N SER A 112 -3.29 -8.26 8.94
CA SER A 112 -4.58 -8.87 9.28
C SER A 112 -4.69 -9.20 10.76
N LEU A 113 -3.60 -9.63 11.42
CA LEU A 113 -3.61 -9.84 12.88
C LEU A 113 -3.95 -8.55 13.63
N ASP A 114 -3.35 -7.45 13.21
CA ASP A 114 -3.63 -6.14 13.78
C ASP A 114 -5.09 -5.73 13.54
N PHE A 115 -5.64 -6.04 12.36
CA PHE A 115 -7.03 -5.73 12.03
C PHE A 115 -8.04 -6.55 12.85
N VAL A 116 -7.82 -7.85 13.02
CA VAL A 116 -8.72 -8.69 13.84
C VAL A 116 -8.61 -8.36 15.33
N GLU A 117 -7.42 -7.98 15.80
CA GLU A 117 -7.23 -7.47 17.17
C GLU A 117 -8.00 -6.18 17.39
N MET A 118 -8.05 -5.28 16.40
CA MET A 118 -8.89 -4.08 16.43
C MET A 118 -10.40 -4.40 16.46
N GLN A 119 -10.80 -5.56 15.96
CA GLN A 119 -12.19 -6.05 16.04
C GLN A 119 -12.51 -6.75 17.38
N GLY A 120 -11.54 -6.83 18.29
CA GLY A 120 -11.70 -7.45 19.61
C GLY A 120 -11.43 -8.96 19.63
N GLN A 121 -10.90 -9.54 18.55
CA GLN A 121 -10.49 -10.95 18.53
C GLN A 121 -9.12 -11.15 19.19
N GLY A 122 -8.92 -12.29 19.86
CA GLY A 122 -7.66 -12.62 20.52
C GLY A 122 -6.54 -12.88 19.51
N ARG A 123 -5.49 -12.05 19.54
CA ARG A 123 -4.35 -12.09 18.60
C ARG A 123 -3.70 -13.48 18.50
N ASP A 124 -3.46 -14.14 19.63
CA ASP A 124 -2.75 -15.43 19.65
C ASP A 124 -3.55 -16.55 18.99
N LYS A 125 -4.87 -16.61 19.28
CA LYS A 125 -5.78 -17.57 18.64
C LYS A 125 -5.83 -17.35 17.13
N MET A 126 -5.95 -16.09 16.69
CA MET A 126 -6.00 -15.77 15.26
C MET A 126 -4.67 -16.05 14.56
N LYS A 127 -3.54 -15.89 15.26
CA LYS A 127 -2.22 -16.23 14.74
C LYS A 127 -2.11 -17.71 14.46
N GLU A 128 -2.52 -18.58 15.37
CA GLU A 128 -2.51 -20.04 15.12
C GLU A 128 -3.36 -20.41 13.91
N LEU A 129 -4.56 -19.83 13.81
CA LEU A 129 -5.45 -20.03 12.66
C LEU A 129 -4.82 -19.52 11.34
N PHE A 130 -4.20 -18.35 11.33
CA PHE A 130 -3.60 -17.78 10.12
C PHE A 130 -2.37 -18.54 9.61
N TYR A 131 -1.68 -19.26 10.50
CA TYR A 131 -0.54 -20.11 10.14
C TYR A 131 -0.94 -21.50 9.63
N GLN A 132 -2.23 -21.81 9.56
CA GLN A 132 -2.70 -23.02 8.88
C GLN A 132 -2.28 -23.01 7.40
N ARG A 133 -1.85 -24.16 6.87
CA ARG A 133 -1.23 -24.28 5.53
C ARG A 133 -2.04 -23.62 4.42
N LYS A 134 -3.36 -23.78 4.41
CA LYS A 134 -4.26 -23.20 3.40
C LYS A 134 -4.34 -21.67 3.52
N ILE A 135 -4.44 -21.15 4.75
CA ILE A 135 -4.57 -19.70 5.02
C ILE A 135 -3.25 -18.98 4.78
N LEU A 136 -2.14 -19.58 5.24
CA LEU A 136 -0.80 -19.06 5.03
C LEU A 136 -0.46 -18.95 3.53
N LEU A 137 -0.91 -19.90 2.70
CA LEU A 137 -0.76 -19.84 1.25
C LEU A 137 -1.46 -18.61 0.67
N ILE A 138 -2.68 -18.31 1.12
CA ILE A 138 -3.42 -17.12 0.66
C ILE A 138 -2.70 -15.85 1.10
N PHE A 139 -2.21 -15.76 2.34
CA PHE A 139 -1.40 -14.63 2.79
C PHE A 139 -0.11 -14.45 1.99
N ASN A 140 0.55 -15.55 1.62
CA ASN A 140 1.70 -15.52 0.73
C ASN A 140 1.32 -14.99 -0.65
N LEU A 141 0.21 -15.45 -1.24
CA LEU A 141 -0.26 -14.97 -2.54
C LEU A 141 -0.64 -13.49 -2.52
N ILE A 142 -1.33 -13.03 -1.47
CA ILE A 142 -1.66 -11.61 -1.29
C ILE A 142 -0.36 -10.79 -1.21
N THR A 143 0.58 -11.20 -0.35
CA THR A 143 1.85 -10.49 -0.15
C THR A 143 2.69 -10.46 -1.44
N LEU A 144 2.78 -11.58 -2.16
CA LEU A 144 3.46 -11.65 -3.46
C LEU A 144 2.74 -10.82 -4.53
N GLY A 145 1.41 -10.74 -4.49
CA GLY A 145 0.64 -9.87 -5.35
C GLY A 145 1.05 -8.40 -5.17
N PHE A 146 1.13 -7.92 -3.93
CA PHE A 146 1.64 -6.57 -3.64
C PHE A 146 3.09 -6.37 -4.06
N ALA A 147 3.96 -7.35 -3.82
CA ALA A 147 5.34 -7.27 -4.31
C ALA A 147 5.41 -7.15 -5.84
N PHE A 148 4.65 -7.99 -6.55
CA PHE A 148 4.57 -7.97 -8.00
C PHE A 148 4.06 -6.63 -8.51
N ARG A 149 3.02 -6.07 -7.89
CA ARG A 149 2.51 -4.73 -8.19
C ARG A 149 3.60 -3.67 -8.09
N ASP A 150 4.34 -3.63 -6.98
CA ASP A 150 5.34 -2.58 -6.75
C ASP A 150 6.50 -2.69 -7.75
N ILE A 151 6.94 -3.91 -8.04
CA ILE A 151 7.96 -4.21 -9.06
C ILE A 151 7.47 -3.83 -10.47
N LEU A 152 6.23 -4.18 -10.81
CA LEU A 152 5.63 -3.87 -12.11
C LEU A 152 5.49 -2.36 -12.30
N LEU A 153 4.98 -1.65 -11.29
CA LEU A 153 4.88 -0.19 -11.30
C LEU A 153 6.25 0.48 -11.43
N ALA A 154 7.26 -0.01 -10.70
CA ALA A 154 8.62 0.50 -10.81
C ALA A 154 9.19 0.28 -12.22
N THR A 155 8.93 -0.88 -12.83
CA THR A 155 9.37 -1.20 -14.19
C THR A 155 8.70 -0.29 -15.22
N ILE A 156 7.39 -0.07 -15.11
CA ILE A 156 6.65 0.87 -15.98
C ILE A 156 7.19 2.30 -15.82
N LYS A 157 7.50 2.72 -14.58
CA LYS A 157 8.08 4.03 -14.32
C LYS A 157 9.45 4.20 -14.97
N ILE A 158 10.32 3.18 -14.98
CA ILE A 158 11.61 3.26 -15.69
C ILE A 158 11.39 3.59 -17.17
N TRP A 159 10.44 2.90 -17.80
CA TRP A 159 10.08 3.15 -19.19
C TRP A 159 9.53 4.58 -19.38
N LEU A 160 8.60 5.02 -18.52
CA LEU A 160 8.04 6.37 -18.58
C LEU A 160 9.11 7.46 -18.39
N VAL A 161 10.02 7.29 -17.43
CA VAL A 161 11.09 8.25 -17.14
C VAL A 161 12.09 8.30 -18.30
N SER A 162 12.35 7.16 -18.96
CA SER A 162 13.27 7.11 -20.10
C SER A 162 12.68 7.78 -21.35
N GLU A 163 11.36 7.66 -21.56
CA GLU A 163 10.68 8.21 -22.74
C GLU A 163 10.23 9.67 -22.55
N TYR A 164 9.70 10.01 -21.37
CA TYR A 164 9.03 11.29 -21.10
C TYR A 164 9.76 12.17 -20.09
N GLY A 165 10.89 11.71 -19.54
CA GLY A 165 11.65 12.49 -18.56
C GLY A 165 10.81 12.89 -17.36
N VAL A 166 10.61 14.19 -17.18
CA VAL A 166 9.91 14.76 -16.01
C VAL A 166 8.39 14.64 -16.12
N ASP A 167 7.85 14.67 -17.35
CA ASP A 167 6.41 14.48 -17.63
C ASP A 167 5.92 13.06 -17.33
N ALA A 168 6.85 12.13 -17.07
CA ALA A 168 6.56 10.80 -16.56
C ALA A 168 5.74 10.83 -15.25
N PHE A 169 5.88 11.91 -14.47
CA PHE A 169 5.13 12.09 -13.23
C PHE A 169 3.62 12.08 -13.45
N ASP A 170 3.11 12.93 -14.34
CA ASP A 170 1.68 13.05 -14.61
C ASP A 170 1.09 11.78 -15.22
N LYS A 171 1.77 11.20 -16.21
CA LYS A 171 1.35 9.94 -16.85
C LYS A 171 1.35 8.76 -15.89
N GLY A 172 2.27 8.76 -14.93
CA GLY A 172 2.40 7.70 -13.92
C GLY A 172 1.30 7.69 -12.86
N ILE A 173 0.66 8.84 -12.58
CA ILE A 173 -0.36 8.96 -11.52
C ILE A 173 -1.58 8.08 -11.80
N VAL A 174 -2.09 8.10 -13.03
CA VAL A 174 -3.30 7.33 -13.40
C VAL A 174 -3.02 5.82 -13.35
N ILE A 175 -1.90 5.38 -13.92
CA ILE A 175 -1.48 3.97 -13.93
C ILE A 175 -1.31 3.43 -12.50
N ARG A 176 -0.66 4.24 -11.64
CA ARG A 176 -0.50 3.91 -10.22
C ARG A 176 -1.84 3.66 -9.54
N GLN A 177 -2.82 4.52 -9.77
CA GLN A 177 -4.12 4.38 -9.11
C GLN A 177 -4.88 3.15 -9.58
N LEU A 178 -4.91 2.92 -10.90
CA LEU A 178 -5.60 1.75 -11.48
C LEU A 178 -5.05 0.46 -10.89
N LEU A 179 -3.72 0.27 -10.91
CA LEU A 179 -3.09 -0.90 -10.33
C LEU A 179 -3.31 -1.00 -8.80
N SER A 180 -3.38 0.13 -8.11
CA SER A 180 -3.69 0.17 -6.68
C SER A 180 -5.07 -0.39 -6.35
N TRP A 181 -6.08 0.05 -7.08
CA TRP A 181 -7.46 -0.38 -6.87
C TRP A 181 -7.67 -1.82 -7.30
N THR A 182 -7.05 -2.27 -8.39
CA THR A 182 -7.12 -3.68 -8.82
C THR A 182 -6.61 -4.61 -7.73
N LEU A 183 -5.43 -4.33 -7.16
CA LEU A 183 -4.89 -5.17 -6.10
C LEU A 183 -5.66 -5.06 -4.79
N THR A 184 -6.18 -3.88 -4.46
CA THR A 184 -7.06 -3.73 -3.28
C THR A 184 -8.30 -4.61 -3.42
N GLY A 185 -8.92 -4.63 -4.60
CA GLY A 185 -10.07 -5.50 -4.89
C GLY A 185 -9.74 -7.00 -4.76
N ILE A 186 -8.62 -7.44 -5.35
CA ILE A 186 -8.16 -8.84 -5.24
C ILE A 186 -7.88 -9.21 -3.78
N SER A 187 -7.27 -8.32 -3.01
CA SER A 187 -6.97 -8.56 -1.59
C SER A 187 -8.23 -8.68 -0.75
N ILE A 188 -9.24 -7.84 -1.01
CA ILE A 188 -10.55 -7.96 -0.36
C ILE A 188 -11.16 -9.33 -0.65
N TYR A 189 -11.10 -9.81 -1.89
CA TYR A 189 -11.58 -11.15 -2.24
C TYR A 189 -10.82 -12.24 -1.47
N GLY A 190 -9.49 -12.13 -1.40
CA GLY A 190 -8.64 -13.04 -0.61
C GLY A 190 -9.03 -13.06 0.87
N PHE A 191 -9.29 -11.91 1.48
CA PHE A 191 -9.76 -11.82 2.86
C PHE A 191 -11.13 -12.45 3.06
N ILE A 192 -12.09 -12.22 2.15
CA ILE A 192 -13.41 -12.86 2.21
C ILE A 192 -13.27 -14.38 2.15
N TYR A 193 -12.37 -14.90 1.30
CA TYR A 193 -12.10 -16.33 1.21
C TYR A 193 -11.48 -16.90 2.50
N ILE A 194 -10.54 -16.18 3.12
CA ILE A 194 -9.98 -16.56 4.44
C ILE A 194 -11.09 -16.62 5.49
N SER A 195 -11.95 -15.61 5.57
CA SER A 195 -13.08 -15.60 6.52
C SER A 195 -14.01 -16.79 6.32
N LYS A 196 -14.32 -17.15 5.07
CA LYS A 196 -15.12 -18.35 4.77
C LYS A 196 -14.44 -19.63 5.26
N LEU A 197 -13.13 -19.78 5.01
CA LEU A 197 -12.39 -20.97 5.41
C LEU A 197 -12.34 -21.13 6.94
N LEU A 198 -12.21 -20.02 7.66
CA LEU A 198 -12.22 -20.02 9.13
C LEU A 198 -13.58 -20.42 9.69
N ASN A 199 -14.67 -19.89 9.14
CA ASN A 199 -16.02 -20.24 9.59
C ASN A 199 -16.35 -21.71 9.31
N SER A 200 -15.98 -22.25 8.14
CA SER A 200 -16.17 -23.66 7.82
C SER A 200 -15.37 -24.61 8.72
N THR A 201 -14.25 -24.15 9.28
CA THR A 201 -13.44 -24.95 10.22
C THR A 201 -14.06 -24.95 11.62
N ASP A 202 -14.69 -23.84 12.04
CA ASP A 202 -15.41 -23.74 13.33
C ASP A 202 -16.68 -24.63 13.35
N ASP A 203 -17.40 -24.71 12.23
CA ASP A 203 -18.59 -25.56 12.11
C ASP A 203 -18.24 -27.06 12.19
N GLN A 204 -17.15 -27.50 11.53
CA GLN A 204 -16.70 -28.90 11.59
C GLN A 204 -16.22 -29.31 13.00
N THR A 205 -15.58 -28.39 13.73
CA THR A 205 -15.10 -28.67 15.09
C THR A 205 -16.27 -28.81 16.09
N LYS A 206 -17.40 -28.14 15.82
CA LYS A 206 -18.63 -28.28 16.63
C LYS A 206 -19.35 -29.60 16.36
N GLU A 207 -19.45 -30.04 15.11
CA GLU A 207 -20.10 -31.31 14.74
C GLU A 207 -19.35 -32.55 15.28
N GLU A 208 -18.02 -32.52 15.38
CA GLU A 208 -17.23 -33.64 15.96
C GLU A 208 -17.27 -33.71 17.50
N SER A 209 -17.85 -32.70 18.15
CA SER A 209 -17.94 -32.60 19.63
C SER A 209 -19.33 -32.95 20.20
N ILE A 210 -20.26 -33.38 19.35
CA ILE A 210 -21.63 -33.85 19.68
C ILE A 210 -21.70 -35.36 19.46
#